data_AF-A0A7V4LRC3-F1
#
_entry.id   AF-A0A7V4LRC3-F1
#
_cell.length_a   1.000
_cell.length_b   1.000
_cell.length_c   1.000
_cell.angle_alpha   90.00
_cell.angle_beta   90.00
_cell.angle_gamma   90.00
#
_symmetry.space_group_name_H-M   'P 1'
#
loop_
_entity.id
_entity.type
_entity.pdbx_description
1 polymer ?
#
loop_
_entity_poly.entity_id
_entity_poly.type
_entity_poly.pdbx_seq_one_letter_code
_entity_poly.pdbx_strand_id
1 'polypeptide(L)'
;MTTRPLPLPRRPLRVLGLMSGTSLDGVDCAVCDCTPRSVRLVRHWRVNFPPRLRARLEAAARDATRTWELGQLHHDLGRFYARAALAGPGRLRVAAVGRVAAVGLHGQTVFHQP
;
A
#
# COMPACT_ATOMS: atom_id res chain seq x y z
N MET A 1 -7.64 13.06 28.55
CA MET A 1 -7.26 13.61 27.24
C MET A 1 -8.43 13.46 26.29
N THR A 2 -9.21 14.51 26.08
CA THR A 2 -10.31 14.51 25.10
C THR A 2 -9.73 14.94 23.75
N THR A 3 -9.54 13.98 22.83
CA THR A 3 -9.16 14.32 21.46
C THR A 3 -10.35 14.98 20.78
N ARG A 4 -10.33 16.31 20.71
CA ARG A 4 -11.30 17.08 19.93
C ARG A 4 -11.16 16.65 18.47
N PRO A 5 -12.21 16.09 17.83
CA PRO A 5 -12.11 15.63 16.46
C PRO A 5 -11.78 16.83 15.55
N LEU A 6 -10.80 16.63 14.66
CA LEU A 6 -10.46 17.61 13.63
C LEU A 6 -11.72 17.93 12.80
N PRO A 7 -12.00 19.21 12.52
CA PRO A 7 -13.14 19.59 11.70
C PRO A 7 -13.06 18.88 10.35
N LEU A 8 -14.15 18.23 9.97
CA LEU A 8 -14.21 17.46 8.73
C LEU A 8 -14.02 18.39 7.54
N PRO A 9 -13.13 18.06 6.60
CA PRO A 9 -12.84 18.92 5.47
C PRO A 9 -14.09 19.11 4.60
N ARG A 10 -14.31 20.35 4.13
CA ARG A 10 -15.42 20.70 3.22
C ARG A 10 -15.33 20.05 1.83
N ARG A 11 -14.20 19.40 1.53
CA ARG A 11 -13.94 18.64 0.30
C ARG A 11 -13.56 17.20 0.66
N PRO A 12 -13.88 16.22 -0.20
CA PRO A 12 -13.45 14.85 0.03
C PRO A 12 -11.94 14.76 0.21
N LEU A 13 -11.51 13.93 1.17
CA LEU A 13 -10.10 13.60 1.38
C LEU A 13 -9.66 12.63 0.31
N ARG A 14 -8.71 13.04 -0.51
CA ARG A 14 -8.07 12.15 -1.47
C ARG A 14 -7.00 11.32 -0.76
N VAL A 15 -7.18 10.01 -0.72
CA VAL A 15 -6.27 9.06 -0.06
C VAL A 15 -5.77 8.01 -1.04
N LEU A 16 -4.55 7.55 -0.84
CA LEU A 16 -4.00 6.39 -1.54
C LEU A 16 -4.05 5.18 -0.60
N GLY A 17 -4.76 4.13 -0.98
CA GLY A 17 -4.67 2.81 -0.36
C GLY A 17 -3.69 1.93 -1.13
N LEU A 18 -2.84 1.21 -0.40
CA LEU A 18 -2.01 0.12 -0.93
C LEU A 18 -2.27 -1.17 -0.15
N MET A 19 -2.48 -2.26 -0.87
CA MET A 19 -2.70 -3.58 -0.31
C MET A 19 -2.01 -4.63 -1.16
N SER A 20 -1.32 -5.58 -0.53
CA SER A 20 -0.87 -6.80 -1.17
C SER A 20 -1.45 -8.01 -0.43
N GLY A 21 -2.04 -8.92 -1.19
CA GLY A 21 -2.63 -10.14 -0.65
C GLY A 21 -1.59 -11.21 -0.32
N THR A 22 -2.03 -12.29 0.30
CA THR A 22 -1.18 -13.46 0.59
C THR A 22 -0.88 -14.32 -0.64
N SER A 23 -1.46 -14.01 -1.81
CA SER A 23 -1.12 -14.65 -3.09
C SER A 23 0.27 -14.26 -3.62
N LEU A 24 0.85 -13.17 -3.10
CA LEU A 24 2.19 -12.69 -3.47
C LEU A 24 2.36 -12.35 -4.96
N ASP A 25 1.28 -11.96 -5.64
CA ASP A 25 1.32 -11.58 -7.06
C ASP A 25 1.76 -10.13 -7.27
N GLY A 26 1.48 -9.25 -6.30
CA GLY A 26 1.81 -7.83 -6.39
C GLY A 26 1.09 -6.96 -5.37
N VAL A 27 1.11 -5.66 -5.63
CA VAL A 27 0.41 -4.64 -4.86
C VAL A 27 -0.68 -3.98 -5.70
N ASP A 28 -1.86 -3.85 -5.11
CA ASP A 28 -2.95 -3.03 -5.60
C ASP A 28 -2.85 -1.62 -5.00
N CYS A 29 -2.97 -0.62 -5.87
CA CYS A 29 -2.96 0.79 -5.52
C CYS A 29 -4.31 1.40 -5.89
N ALA A 30 -5.00 2.01 -4.94
CA ALA A 30 -6.30 2.65 -5.13
C ALA A 30 -6.26 4.08 -4.61
N VAL A 31 -6.54 5.05 -5.49
CA VAL A 31 -6.78 6.43 -5.08
C VAL A 31 -8.28 6.59 -4.91
N CYS A 32 -8.69 7.01 -3.71
CA CYS A 32 -10.09 7.22 -3.37
C CYS A 32 -10.33 8.64 -2.87
N ASP A 33 -11.49 9.18 -3.21
CA ASP A 33 -12.05 10.37 -2.58
C ASP A 33 -12.98 9.91 -1.45
N CYS A 34 -12.60 10.22 -0.21
CA CYS A 34 -13.31 9.78 0.98
C CYS A 34 -14.03 10.94 1.66
N THR A 35 -15.28 10.70 2.04
CA THR A 35 -16.06 11.53 2.96
C THR A 35 -16.51 10.66 4.14
N PRO A 36 -17.06 11.23 5.23
CA PRO A 36 -17.59 10.43 6.34
C PRO A 36 -18.70 9.44 5.93
N ARG A 37 -19.36 9.66 4.79
CA ARG A 37 -20.53 8.87 4.36
C ARG A 37 -20.32 8.12 3.06
N SER A 38 -19.19 8.31 2.38
CA SER A 38 -18.96 7.71 1.06
C SER A 38 -17.49 7.59 0.72
N VAL A 39 -17.17 6.59 -0.08
CA VAL A 39 -15.87 6.39 -0.70
C VAL A 39 -16.09 6.28 -2.20
N ARG A 40 -15.37 7.07 -2.98
CA ARG A 40 -15.39 7.02 -4.44
C ARG A 40 -14.01 6.65 -4.97
N LEU A 41 -13.91 5.57 -5.72
CA LEU A 41 -12.69 5.20 -6.43
C LEU A 41 -12.41 6.21 -7.55
N VAL A 42 -11.22 6.81 -7.53
CA VAL A 42 -10.75 7.77 -8.54
C VAL A 42 -9.85 7.08 -9.55
N ARG A 43 -8.96 6.21 -9.07
CA ARG A 43 -8.02 5.49 -9.91
C ARG A 43 -7.57 4.22 -9.22
N HIS A 44 -7.32 3.17 -10.01
CA HIS A 44 -6.81 1.90 -9.54
C HIS A 44 -5.73 1.40 -10.50
N TRP A 45 -4.67 0.78 -9.96
CA TRP A 45 -3.68 0.03 -10.73
C TRP A 45 -3.00 -1.02 -9.87
N ARG A 46 -2.42 -2.01 -10.54
CA ARG A 46 -1.63 -3.07 -9.92
C ARG A 46 -0.18 -3.00 -10.39
N VAL A 47 0.75 -3.34 -9.50
CA VAL A 47 2.16 -3.55 -9.82
C VAL A 47 2.59 -4.92 -9.31
N ASN A 48 3.06 -5.77 -10.22
CA ASN A 48 3.51 -7.11 -9.87
C ASN A 48 4.79 -7.05 -9.03
N PHE A 49 4.93 -7.98 -8.08
CA PHE A 49 6.20 -8.10 -7.36
C PHE A 49 7.30 -8.58 -8.32
N PRO A 50 8.49 -7.95 -8.31
CA PRO A 50 9.64 -8.46 -9.04
C PRO A 50 9.96 -9.90 -8.59
N PRO A 51 10.40 -10.80 -9.48
CA PRO A 51 10.62 -12.21 -9.15
C PRO A 51 11.50 -12.43 -7.91
N ARG A 52 12.56 -11.65 -7.76
CA ARG A 52 13.46 -11.71 -6.59
C ARG A 52 12.76 -11.30 -5.28
N LEU A 53 11.90 -10.28 -5.34
CA LEU A 53 11.14 -9.85 -4.16
C LEU A 53 10.11 -10.91 -3.80
N ARG A 54 9.36 -11.40 -4.79
CA ARG A 54 8.38 -12.48 -4.61
C ARG A 54 8.99 -13.72 -3.95
N ALA A 55 10.14 -14.20 -4.43
CA ALA A 55 10.82 -15.36 -3.86
C ALA A 55 11.18 -15.18 -2.37
N ARG A 56 11.58 -13.97 -1.96
CA ARG A 56 11.85 -13.64 -0.55
C ARG A 56 10.58 -13.59 0.29
N LEU A 57 9.47 -13.09 -0.27
CA LEU A 57 8.17 -13.12 0.41
C LEU A 57 7.66 -14.55 0.60
N GLU A 58 7.85 -15.42 -0.41
CA GLU A 58 7.51 -16.84 -0.32
C GLU A 58 8.33 -17.55 0.76
N ALA A 59 9.63 -17.27 0.85
CA ALA A 59 10.48 -17.79 1.92
C ALA A 59 10.03 -17.31 3.30
N ALA A 60 9.67 -16.02 3.43
CA ALA A 60 9.18 -15.46 4.69
C ALA A 60 7.85 -16.08 5.13
N ALA A 61 6.92 -16.28 4.20
CA ALA A 61 5.61 -16.90 4.47
C ALA A 61 5.70 -18.39 4.86
N ARG A 62 6.79 -19.07 4.50
CA ARG A 62 7.08 -20.47 4.88
C ARG A 62 7.96 -20.59 6.11
N ASP A 63 8.18 -19.51 6.85
CA ASP A 63 9.08 -19.45 8.01
C ASP A 63 10.53 -19.90 7.68
N ALA A 64 10.95 -19.68 6.43
CA ALA A 64 12.26 -20.08 5.91
C ALA A 64 13.22 -18.88 5.80
N THR A 65 13.05 -17.87 6.66
CA THR A 65 13.80 -16.59 6.61
C THR A 65 14.31 -16.21 7.99
N ARG A 66 15.53 -15.70 8.09
CA ARG A 66 16.11 -15.22 9.35
C ARG A 66 15.59 -13.83 9.70
N THR A 67 15.62 -13.45 10.97
CA THR A 67 15.13 -12.15 11.45
C THR A 67 15.78 -10.95 10.74
N TRP A 68 17.09 -11.01 10.46
CA TRP A 68 17.77 -9.92 9.75
C TRP A 68 17.35 -9.83 8.27
N GLU A 69 17.03 -10.95 7.63
CA GLU A 69 16.51 -10.99 6.26
C GLU A 69 15.09 -10.44 6.20
N LEU A 70 14.26 -10.70 7.23
CA LEU A 70 12.94 -10.08 7.40
C LEU A 70 13.06 -8.56 7.54
N GLY A 71 14.03 -8.06 8.31
CA GLY A 71 14.30 -6.62 8.43
C GLY A 71 14.66 -5.96 7.09
N GLN A 72 15.53 -6.62 6.31
CA GLN A 72 15.86 -6.15 4.95
C GLN A 72 14.64 -6.22 4.02
N LEU A 73 13.85 -7.29 4.11
CA LEU A 73 12.65 -7.49 3.30
C LEU A 73 11.60 -6.42 3.59
N HIS A 74 11.40 -6.06 4.85
CA HIS A 74 10.55 -4.94 5.27
C HIS A 74 10.98 -3.62 4.61
N HIS A 75 12.28 -3.30 4.64
CA HIS A 75 12.81 -2.09 4.01
C HIS A 75 12.59 -2.10 2.49
N ASP A 76 12.90 -3.21 1.84
CA ASP A 76 12.75 -3.35 0.39
C ASP A 76 11.29 -3.28 -0.07
N LEU A 77 10.37 -3.84 0.71
CA LEU A 77 8.93 -3.70 0.50
C LEU A 77 8.49 -2.24 0.58
N GLY A 78 8.93 -1.50 1.60
CA GLY A 78 8.64 -0.07 1.72
C GLY A 78 9.06 0.73 0.47
N ARG A 79 10.27 0.47 -0.04
CA ARG A 79 10.77 1.09 -1.28
C ARG A 79 10.01 0.62 -2.52
N PHE A 80 9.60 -0.64 -2.55
CA PHE A 80 8.75 -1.16 -3.63
C PHE A 80 7.39 -0.46 -3.65
N TYR A 81 6.70 -0.36 -2.51
CA TYR A 81 5.41 0.32 -2.41
C TYR A 81 5.47 1.80 -2.81
N ALA A 82 6.50 2.53 -2.35
CA ALA A 82 6.71 3.91 -2.76
C ALA A 82 6.88 4.04 -4.28
N ARG A 83 7.66 3.14 -4.90
CA ARG A 83 7.82 3.10 -6.35
C ARG A 83 6.53 2.73 -7.07
N ALA A 84 5.79 1.74 -6.58
CA ALA A 84 4.50 1.35 -7.15
C ALA A 84 3.49 2.51 -7.13
N ALA A 85 3.51 3.34 -6.07
CA ALA A 85 2.68 4.53 -5.95
C ALA A 85 3.07 5.65 -6.95
N LEU A 86 4.37 5.92 -7.09
CA LEU A 86 4.90 7.06 -7.86
C LEU A 86 5.10 6.75 -9.34
N ALA A 87 5.41 5.50 -9.68
CA ALA A 87 5.82 5.05 -11.00
C ALA A 87 4.99 3.85 -11.49
N GLY A 88 3.68 3.87 -11.24
CA GLY A 88 2.78 2.87 -11.81
C GLY A 88 2.71 2.93 -13.34
N PRO A 89 2.12 1.91 -14.00
CA PRO A 89 2.20 1.74 -15.46
C PRO A 89 1.60 2.93 -16.23
N GLY A 90 2.37 3.49 -17.18
CA GLY A 90 1.93 4.58 -18.05
C GLY A 90 1.56 5.86 -17.26
N ARG A 91 0.28 6.25 -17.31
CA ARG A 91 -0.26 7.42 -16.57
C ARG A 91 -0.97 7.01 -15.26
N LEU A 92 -0.86 5.74 -14.85
CA LEU A 92 -1.49 5.23 -13.64
C LEU A 92 -0.57 5.43 -12.44
N ARG A 93 -0.57 6.65 -11.89
CA ARG A 93 0.26 7.04 -10.74
C ARG A 93 -0.36 8.17 -9.95
N VAL A 94 0.08 8.36 -8.71
CA VAL A 94 -0.42 9.41 -7.80
C VAL A 94 -0.32 10.81 -8.40
N ALA A 95 0.76 11.13 -9.13
CA ALA A 95 0.92 12.44 -9.75
C ALA A 95 -0.20 12.77 -10.76
N ALA A 96 -0.85 11.77 -11.36
CA ALA A 96 -1.92 11.97 -12.35
C ALA A 96 -3.28 12.32 -11.72
N VAL A 97 -3.41 12.26 -10.40
CA VAL A 97 -4.65 12.49 -9.65
C VAL A 97 -4.55 13.69 -8.69
N GLY A 98 -3.49 14.49 -8.76
CA GLY A 98 -3.30 15.64 -7.88
C GLY A 98 -2.90 15.27 -6.45
N ARG A 99 -3.09 16.22 -5.50
CA ARG A 99 -2.63 16.08 -4.11
C ARG A 99 -3.36 14.95 -3.38
N VAL A 100 -2.60 14.01 -2.82
CA VAL A 100 -3.06 13.00 -1.86
C VAL A 100 -2.81 13.53 -0.45
N ALA A 101 -3.82 13.43 0.42
CA ALA A 101 -3.77 13.91 1.80
C ALA A 101 -3.16 12.88 2.76
N ALA A 102 -3.36 11.58 2.50
CA ALA A 102 -2.82 10.50 3.32
C ALA A 102 -2.64 9.21 2.52
N VAL A 103 -1.80 8.32 3.03
CA VAL A 103 -1.59 6.98 2.50
C VAL A 103 -1.96 5.94 3.56
N GLY A 104 -2.84 5.01 3.20
CA GLY A 104 -3.08 3.78 3.95
C GLY A 104 -2.28 2.65 3.31
N LEU A 105 -1.40 2.02 4.06
CA LEU A 105 -0.61 0.88 3.61
C LEU A 105 -0.91 -0.31 4.53
N HIS A 106 -1.58 -1.33 4.00
CA HIS A 106 -1.72 -2.59 4.72
C HIS A 106 -0.36 -3.28 4.88
N GLY A 107 0.47 -3.21 3.84
CA GLY A 107 1.72 -3.95 3.75
C GLY A 107 1.49 -5.40 3.38
N GLN A 108 2.49 -6.23 3.64
CA GLN A 108 2.46 -7.66 3.36
C GLN A 108 2.44 -8.44 4.67
N THR A 109 1.43 -9.28 4.83
CA THR A 109 1.38 -10.25 5.93
C THR A 109 2.50 -11.28 5.77
N VAL A 110 3.33 -11.43 6.80
CA VAL A 110 4.35 -12.50 6.91
C VAL A 110 3.81 -13.65 7.76
N PHE A 111 3.17 -13.32 8.89
CA PHE A 111 2.57 -14.27 9.83
C PHE A 111 1.28 -13.66 10.42
N HIS A 112 0.30 -14.49 10.75
CA HIS A 112 -0.96 -14.06 11.36
C HIS A 112 -1.46 -15.10 12.36
N GLN A 113 -1.59 -14.70 13.63
CA GLN A 113 -2.20 -15.46 14.73
C GLN A 113 -3.12 -14.49 15.49
N PRO A 114 -4.45 -14.56 15.27
CA PRO A 114 -5.43 -13.65 15.87
C PRO A 114 -5.48 -13.67 17.39
#